data_AF-A0A093V1R6-F1
#
_entry.id   AF-A0A093V1R6-F1
#
_cell.length_a   1.000
_cell.length_b   1.000
_cell.length_c   1.000
_cell.angle_alpha   90.00
_cell.angle_beta   90.00
_cell.angle_gamma   90.00
#
_symmetry.space_group_name_H-M   'P 1'
#
loop_
_entity.id
_entity.type
_entity.pdbx_description
1 polymer ?
#
loop_
_entity_poly.entity_id
_entity_poly.type
_entity_poly.pdbx_seq_one_letter_code
_entity_poly.pdbx_strand_id
1 'polypeptide(L)' 'MVVYIIKGTDAKRLIDGNYFDIVGESAYTQIFEPQMGPVQCFNCQEMGYKAYSCKKTQTCAKYIVKRYHHSTC' A
#
# COMPACT_ATOMS: atom_id res chain seq x y z
N MET A 1 11.57 0.35 5.62
CA MET A 1 12.13 0.31 6.98
C MET A 1 11.03 0.66 7.96
N VAL A 2 10.92 -0.07 9.06
CA VAL A 2 9.90 0.15 10.11
C VAL A 2 10.64 0.27 11.44
N VAL A 3 10.43 1.37 12.17
CA VAL A 3 11.07 1.63 13.46
C VAL A 3 10.01 1.56 14.55
N TYR A 4 10.23 0.70 15.56
CA TYR A 4 9.33 0.54 16.70
C TYR A 4 9.85 1.36 17.88
N ILE A 5 8.96 2.16 18.49
CA ILE A 5 9.31 3.10 19.56
C ILE A 5 8.42 2.80 20.76
N ILE A 6 9.03 2.59 21.93
CA ILE A 6 8.31 2.20 23.15
C ILE A 6 7.88 3.44 23.97
N LYS A 7 8.69 4.51 23.96
CA LYS A 7 8.43 5.72 24.73
C LYS A 7 7.80 6.81 23.87
N GLY A 8 6.67 7.36 24.32
CA GLY A 8 5.97 8.43 23.61
C GLY A 8 6.79 9.70 23.39
N THR A 9 7.71 10.03 24.31
CA THR A 9 8.63 11.17 24.17
C THR A 9 9.59 11.00 22.99
N ASP A 10 10.08 9.78 22.78
CA ASP A 10 11.01 9.47 21.70
C ASP A 10 10.27 9.49 20.36
N ALA A 11 9.02 9.01 20.34
CA ALA A 11 8.16 9.09 19.17
C ALA A 11 7.88 10.54 18.75
N LYS A 12 7.59 11.41 19.73
CA LYS A 12 7.39 12.83 19.45
C LYS A 12 8.65 13.49 18.88
N ARG A 13 9.83 13.20 19.45
CA ARG A 13 11.11 13.72 18.94
C ARG A 13 11.40 13.26 17.51
N LEU A 14 11.01 12.03 17.16
CA LEU A 14 11.18 11.49 15.81
C LEU A 14 10.27 12.18 14.79
N ILE A 15 9.02 12.41 15.15
CA ILE A 15 8.04 13.11 14.30
C ILE A 15 8.43 14.58 14.12
N ASP A 16 8.79 15.28 15.21
CA ASP A 16 9.12 16.70 15.16
C ASP A 16 10.49 16.95 14.51
N GLY A 17 11.45 16.05 14.75
CA GLY A 17 12.83 16.18 14.27
C GLY A 17 13.07 15.69 12.85
N ASN A 18 12.14 14.92 12.26
CA ASN A 18 12.27 14.31 10.93
C ASN A 18 13.60 13.54 10.73
N TYR A 19 14.16 12.99 11.81
CA TYR A 19 15.46 12.36 11.82
C TYR A 19 15.53 11.35 12.96
N PHE A 20 16.18 10.22 12.69
CA PHE A 20 16.51 9.25 13.73
C PHE A 20 17.96 8.78 13.62
N ASP A 21 18.50 8.40 14.77
CA ASP A 21 19.81 7.78 14.92
C ASP A 21 19.64 6.59 15.87
N ILE A 22 19.84 5.40 15.33
CA ILE A 22 19.88 4.13 16.06
C ILE A 22 21.25 3.53 15.77
N VAL A 23 21.83 2.82 16.74
CA VAL A 23 23.21 2.31 16.64
C VAL A 23 23.44 1.59 15.30
N GLY A 24 24.19 2.24 14.40
CA GLY A 24 24.55 1.73 13.07
C GLY A 24 23.73 2.26 11.89
N GLU A 25 22.61 2.93 12.13
CA GLU A 25 21.73 3.47 11.09
C GLU A 25 21.17 4.86 11.48
N SER A 26 21.38 5.84 10.62
CA SER A 26 20.73 7.13 10.71
C SER A 26 20.07 7.51 9.40
N ALA A 27 18.89 8.13 9.49
CA ALA A 27 18.19 8.61 8.31
C ALA A 27 17.25 9.77 8.63
N TYR A 28 17.03 10.60 7.61
CA TYR A 28 15.95 11.57 7.61
C TYR A 28 14.62 10.88 7.30
N THR A 29 13.57 11.27 8.00
CA THR A 29 12.21 10.78 7.80
C THR A 29 11.34 11.90 7.26
N GLN A 30 10.30 11.51 6.55
CA GLN A 30 9.21 12.39 6.17
C GLN A 30 7.91 11.78 6.71
N ILE A 31 6.91 12.64 6.97
CA ILE A 31 5.58 12.16 7.34
C ILE A 31 5.09 11.27 6.19
N PHE A 32 4.59 10.08 6.53
CA PHE A 32 3.99 9.22 5.54
C PHE A 32 2.72 9.88 4.99
N GLU A 33 2.77 10.29 3.73
CA GLU A 33 1.60 10.77 3.00
C GLU A 33 0.99 9.60 2.23
N PRO A 34 -0.22 9.12 2.58
CA PRO A 34 -0.86 8.03 1.85
C PRO A 34 -1.14 8.48 0.42
N GLN A 35 -0.36 7.98 -0.53
CA GLN A 35 -0.71 8.14 -1.94
C GLN A 35 -1.81 7.15 -2.28
N MET A 36 -2.98 7.66 -2.65
CA MET A 36 -4.02 6.84 -3.25
C MET A 36 -3.50 6.36 -4.61
N GLY A 37 -3.01 5.13 -4.63
CA GLY A 37 -2.62 4.46 -5.87
C GLY A 37 -3.79 4.40 -6.86
N PRO A 38 -3.50 4.10 -8.14
CA PRO A 38 -4.53 3.99 -9.16
C PRO A 38 -5.61 2.99 -8.71
N VAL A 39 -6.87 3.39 -8.88
CA VAL A 39 -8.00 2.54 -8.50
C VAL A 39 -8.12 1.39 -9.47
N GLN A 40 -7.56 0.23 -9.11
CA GLN A 40 -7.67 -1.00 -9.90
C GLN A 40 -8.93 -1.78 -9.53
N CYS A 41 -9.66 -2.21 -10.54
CA CYS A 41 -10.78 -3.12 -10.41
C CYS A 41 -10.29 -4.56 -10.35
N PHE A 42 -10.24 -5.16 -9.16
CA PHE A 42 -9.78 -6.56 -8.99
C PHE A 42 -10.65 -7.62 -9.68
N ASN A 43 -11.86 -7.27 -10.13
CA ASN A 43 -12.70 -8.18 -10.91
C ASN A 43 -12.22 -8.32 -12.36
N CYS A 44 -11.92 -7.21 -13.04
CA CYS A 44 -11.59 -7.20 -14.48
C CYS A 44 -10.19 -6.67 -14.83
N GLN A 45 -9.41 -6.25 -13.82
CA GLN A 45 -8.05 -5.70 -13.90
C GLN A 45 -7.92 -4.31 -14.55
N GLU A 46 -9.02 -3.65 -14.87
CA GLU A 46 -9.01 -2.29 -15.42
C GLU A 46 -8.82 -1.21 -14.35
N MET A 47 -8.36 -0.04 -14.77
CA MET A 47 -8.14 1.12 -13.89
C MET A 47 -9.34 2.07 -13.89
N GLY A 48 -9.48 2.85 -12.81
CA GLY A 48 -10.42 3.96 -12.69
C GLY A 48 -11.69 3.67 -11.88
N TYR A 49 -11.91 2.44 -11.43
CA TYR A 49 -13.10 2.08 -10.65
C TYR A 49 -12.89 0.84 -9.78
N LYS A 50 -13.70 0.72 -8.72
CA LYS A 50 -13.64 -0.41 -7.78
C LYS A 50 -14.52 -1.57 -8.25
N ALA A 51 -14.22 -2.77 -7.78
CA ALA A 51 -14.91 -4.00 -8.19
C ALA A 51 -16.43 -4.00 -7.93
N TYR A 52 -16.91 -3.31 -6.89
CA TYR A 52 -18.35 -3.22 -6.62
C TYR A 52 -19.14 -2.48 -7.72
N SER A 53 -18.49 -1.63 -8.50
CA SER A 53 -19.09 -0.94 -9.65
C SER A 53 -18.93 -1.72 -10.96
N CYS A 54 -18.23 -2.87 -10.93
CA CYS A 54 -17.88 -3.61 -12.13
C CYS A 54 -19.03 -4.50 -12.60
N LYS A 55 -19.45 -4.33 -13.85
CA LYS A 55 -20.43 -5.19 -14.53
C LYS A 55 -19.79 -6.20 -15.50
N LYS A 56 -18.46 -6.21 -15.60
CA LYS A 56 -17.71 -7.07 -16.51
C LYS A 56 -17.54 -8.47 -15.93
N THR A 57 -17.32 -9.44 -16.80
CA THR A 57 -16.93 -10.79 -16.39
C THR A 57 -15.57 -10.78 -15.69
N GLN A 58 -15.38 -11.72 -14.77
CA GLN A 58 -14.14 -11.84 -14.02
C GLN A 58 -12.98 -12.20 -14.96
N THR A 59 -11.87 -11.48 -14.78
CA THR A 59 -10.60 -11.70 -15.47
C THR A 59 -9.54 -12.06 -14.45
N CYS A 60 -8.87 -13.19 -14.70
CA CYS A 60 -7.72 -13.64 -13.93
C CYS A 60 -6.53 -12.70 -14.15
N ALA A 61 -5.97 -12.15 -13.07
CA ALA A 61 -4.84 -11.21 -13.14
C ALA A 61 -3.55 -11.88 -13.68
N LYS A 62 -3.42 -13.19 -13.48
CA LYS A 62 -2.21 -13.95 -13.81
C LYS A 62 -2.05 -14.25 -15.30
N TYR A 63 -3.15 -14.52 -16.00
CA TYR A 63 -3.12 -14.97 -17.39
C TYR A 63 -3.90 -14.07 -18.36
N ILE A 64 -4.58 -13.02 -17.88
CA ILE A 64 -5.47 -12.15 -18.67
C ILE A 64 -6.51 -12.98 -19.46
N VAL A 65 -6.88 -14.15 -18.94
CA VAL A 65 -7.90 -15.00 -19.55
C VAL A 65 -9.26 -14.67 -18.94
N LYS A 66 -10.22 -14.37 -19.80
CA LYS A 66 -11.61 -14.12 -19.42
C LYS A 66 -12.25 -15.45 -18.97
N ARG A 67 -13.09 -15.39 -17.93
CA ARG A 67 -14.00 -16.45 -17.44
C ARG A 67 -13.50 -17.40 -16.34
N TYR A 68 -12.27 -17.28 -15.84
CA TYR A 68 -11.88 -18.04 -14.64
C TYR A 68 -12.26 -17.29 -13.37
N HIS A 69 -12.76 -18.04 -12.38
CA HIS A 69 -12.90 -17.53 -11.03
C HIS A 69 -11.50 -17.28 -10.45
N HIS A 70 -11.31 -16.27 -9.61
CA HIS A 70 -9.99 -16.01 -9.01
C HIS A 70 -9.45 -17.20 -8.20
N SER A 71 -10.32 -18.06 -7.67
CA SER A 71 -9.88 -19.29 -6.99
C SER A 71 -9.36 -20.38 -7.93
N THR A 72 -9.61 -20.26 -9.24
CA THR A 72 -9.15 -21.20 -10.28
C THR A 72 -8.13 -20.55 -11.23
N CYS A 73 -7.66 -19.35 -10.84
CA CYS A 73 -6.51 -18.61 -11.36
C CYS A 73 -5.29 -18.92 -10.45
#